data_AF-A0A645EPN9-F1
#
_entry.id   AF-A0A645EPN9-F1
#
_cell.length_a   1.000
_cell.length_b   1.000
_cell.length_c   1.000
_cell.angle_alpha   90.00
_cell.angle_beta   90.00
_cell.angle_gamma   90.00
#
_symmetry.space_group_name_H-M   'P 1'
#
loop_
_entity.id
_entity.type
_entity.pdbx_description
1 polymer ?
#
loop_
_entity_poly.entity_id
_entity_poly.type
_entity_poly.pdbx_seq_one_letter_code
_entity_poly.pdbx_strand_id
1 'polypeptide(L)' 'MPNRVRIHHNETEEILATDQVIWATGFKPLSELHKLAQETTPYVFLIGDALQVRGFKEAVLEGEMLGNIITGLLN' A
#
# COMPACT_ATOMS: atom_id res chain seq x y z
N MET A 1 4.99 22.72 26.98
CA MET A 1 3.98 23.29 26.07
C MET A 1 3.33 22.15 25.31
N PRO A 2 2.31 21.48 25.88
CA PRO A 2 1.53 20.51 25.11
C PRO A 2 0.77 21.26 24.00
N ASN A 3 0.50 20.62 22.86
CA ASN A 3 -0.30 21.15 21.74
C ASN A 3 0.45 22.01 20.70
N ARG A 4 1.74 21.78 20.45
CA ARG A 4 2.43 22.41 19.31
C ARG A 4 3.19 21.39 18.48
N VAL A 5 3.12 21.54 17.16
CA VAL A 5 3.89 20.76 16.19
C VAL A 5 4.84 21.66 15.43
N ARG A 6 6.01 21.13 15.13
CA ARG A 6 6.99 21.75 14.24
C ARG A 6 6.82 21.16 12.85
N ILE A 7 6.53 22.01 11.88
CA ILE A 7 6.47 21.64 10.47
C ILE A 7 7.70 22.22 9.80
N HIS A 8 8.43 21.36 9.08
CA HIS A 8 9.60 21.73 8.31
C HIS A 8 9.24 21.55 6.83
N HIS A 9 9.26 22.63 6.06
CA HIS A 9 8.97 22.60 4.62
C HIS A 9 10.06 23.37 3.87
N ASN A 10 10.86 22.64 3.09
CA ASN A 10 12.05 23.15 2.40
C ASN A 10 13.01 23.90 3.34
N GLU A 11 13.08 25.24 3.24
CA GLU A 11 13.95 26.12 4.04
C GLU A 11 13.17 26.86 5.15
N THR A 12 11.89 26.57 5.31
CA THR A 12 11.01 27.24 6.28
C THR A 12 10.61 26.29 7.39
N GLU A 13 10.74 26.76 8.63
CA GLU A 13 10.26 26.07 9.83
C GLU A 13 9.12 26.89 10.44
N GLU A 14 8.01 26.23 10.72
CA GLU A 14 6.86 26.82 11.42
C GLU A 14 6.47 25.99 12.65
N ILE A 15 5.91 26.66 13.66
CA ILE A 15 5.39 26.02 14.86
C ILE A 15 3.90 26.31 14.98
N LEU A 16 3.07 25.32 14.69
CA LEU A 16 1.61 25.42 14.74
C LEU A 16 1.07 24.88 16.06
N ALA A 17 0.01 25.50 16.57
CA ALA A 17 -0.78 24.94 17.66
C ALA A 17 -1.75 23.88 17.11
N THR A 18 -1.86 22.74 17.78
CA THR A 18 -2.81 21.68 17.39
C THR A 18 -3.22 20.82 18.58
N ASP A 19 -4.46 20.36 18.60
CA ASP A 19 -4.95 19.40 19.58
C ASP A 19 -4.54 17.96 19.24
N GLN A 20 -4.38 17.65 17.95
CA GLN A 20 -4.06 16.30 17.47
C GLN A 20 -3.19 16.31 16.21
N VAL A 21 -2.49 15.19 15.99
CA VAL A 21 -1.68 14.94 14.80
C VAL A 21 -2.11 13.61 14.19
N ILE A 22 -2.49 13.63 12.91
CA ILE A 22 -2.82 12.43 12.16
C ILE A 22 -1.62 12.08 11.29
N TRP A 23 -0.96 10.97 11.61
CA TRP A 23 0.24 10.52 10.90
C TRP A 23 -0.13 9.70 9.65
N ALA A 24 -0.43 10.39 8.54
CA ALA A 24 -0.82 9.76 7.27
C ALA A 24 0.30 9.82 6.22
N THR A 25 1.54 9.48 6.57
CA THR A 25 2.72 9.66 5.71
C THR A 25 2.88 8.59 4.62
N GLY A 26 1.92 7.68 4.47
CA GLY A 26 1.92 6.63 3.46
C GLY A 26 1.55 5.27 4.01
N PHE A 27 1.73 4.25 3.17
CA PHE A 27 1.35 2.87 3.47
C PHE A 27 2.52 1.92 3.19
N LYS A 28 2.46 0.74 3.79
CA LYS A 28 3.39 -0.37 3.50
C LYS A 28 2.61 -1.52 2.90
N PRO A 29 3.13 -2.21 1.87
CA PRO A 29 2.54 -3.44 1.38
C PRO A 29 2.45 -4.49 2.50
N LEU A 30 1.30 -5.17 2.61
CA LEU A 30 1.06 -6.27 3.53
C LEU A 30 1.00 -7.58 2.73
N SER A 31 2.01 -8.44 2.86
CA SER A 31 2.22 -9.61 1.99
C SER A 31 2.60 -10.88 2.74
N GLU A 32 2.49 -10.89 4.06
CA GLU A 32 2.87 -11.99 4.96
C GLU A 32 2.09 -13.27 4.65
N LEU A 33 0.77 -13.16 4.45
CA LEU A 33 -0.07 -14.30 4.08
C LEU A 33 0.36 -14.91 2.75
N HIS A 34 0.71 -14.09 1.78
CA HIS A 34 1.18 -14.54 0.48
C HIS A 34 2.49 -15.31 0.60
N LYS A 35 3.45 -14.81 1.38
CA LYS A 35 4.72 -15.51 1.65
C LYS A 35 4.48 -16.90 2.24
N LEU A 36 3.60 -16.99 3.25
CA LEU A 36 3.25 -18.27 3.88
C LEU A 36 2.53 -19.23 2.92
N ALA A 37 1.61 -18.71 2.10
CA ALA A 37 0.85 -19.53 1.16
C ALA A 37 1.74 -20.07 0.02
N GLN A 38 2.72 -19.29 -0.45
CA GLN A 38 3.66 -19.72 -1.49
C GLN A 38 4.52 -20.94 -1.08
N GLU A 39 4.73 -21.16 0.21
CA GLU A 39 5.49 -22.32 0.71
C GLU A 39 4.72 -23.63 0.60
N THR A 40 3.39 -23.59 0.52
CA THR A 40 2.52 -24.76 0.70
C THR A 40 1.58 -25.03 -0.47
N THR A 41 1.29 -24.01 -1.29
CA THR A 41 0.27 -24.08 -2.33
C THR A 41 0.86 -23.69 -3.69
N PRO A 42 0.73 -24.53 -4.73
CA PRO A 42 1.10 -24.12 -6.08
C PRO A 42 0.14 -23.03 -6.56
N TYR A 43 0.65 -22.08 -7.35
CA TYR A 43 -0.14 -21.00 -7.96
C TYR A 43 -0.78 -20.02 -6.95
N VAL A 44 0.06 -19.41 -6.13
CA VAL A 44 -0.32 -18.30 -5.27
C VAL A 44 0.17 -16.99 -5.90
N PHE A 45 -0.73 -16.05 -6.09
CA PHE A 45 -0.47 -14.76 -6.73
C PHE A 45 -0.77 -13.60 -5.80
N LEU A 46 -0.10 -12.47 -6.03
CA LEU A 46 -0.25 -11.24 -5.27
C LEU A 46 -0.66 -10.10 -6.21
N ILE A 47 -1.65 -9.30 -5.80
CA ILE A 47 -2.13 -8.15 -6.56
C ILE A 47 -2.39 -6.94 -5.64
N GLY A 48 -2.59 -5.78 -6.24
CA GLY A 48 -2.96 -4.53 -5.59
C GLY A 48 -1.89 -4.02 -4.63
N ASP A 49 -2.35 -3.33 -3.58
CA ASP A 49 -1.46 -2.69 -2.60
C ASP A 49 -0.65 -3.68 -1.77
N ALA A 50 -1.10 -4.94 -1.69
CA ALA A 50 -0.37 -6.03 -1.06
C ALA A 50 0.93 -6.36 -1.82
N LEU A 51 0.95 -6.20 -3.15
CA LEU A 51 2.16 -6.27 -3.98
C LEU A 51 2.95 -4.97 -3.90
N GLN A 52 2.28 -3.85 -4.17
CA GLN A 52 2.87 -2.51 -4.13
C GLN A 52 1.76 -1.47 -3.98
N VAL A 53 1.87 -0.62 -2.96
CA VAL A 53 0.95 0.51 -2.71
C VAL A 53 0.93 1.45 -3.91
N ARG A 54 -0.23 1.55 -4.56
CA ARG A 54 -0.49 2.38 -5.75
C ARG A 54 -1.89 3.02 -5.64
N GLY A 55 -2.43 3.50 -6.76
CA GLY A 55 -3.81 3.94 -6.84
C GLY A 55 -4.77 2.77 -7.07
N PHE A 56 -6.06 3.04 -6.85
CA PHE A 56 -7.12 2.05 -7.06
C PHE A 56 -7.19 1.56 -8.51
N LYS A 57 -6.85 2.42 -9.48
CA LYS A 57 -6.85 2.07 -10.90
C LYS A 57 -5.86 0.95 -11.19
N GLU A 58 -4.65 1.08 -10.66
CA GLU A 58 -3.59 0.09 -10.83
C GLU A 58 -3.98 -1.24 -10.20
N ALA A 59 -4.59 -1.22 -9.01
CA ALA A 59 -5.07 -2.42 -8.34
C ALA A 59 -6.14 -3.17 -9.14
N VAL A 60 -7.09 -2.44 -9.74
CA VAL A 60 -8.16 -3.05 -10.58
C VAL A 60 -7.57 -3.65 -11.86
N LEU A 61 -6.73 -2.90 -12.58
CA LEU A 61 -6.13 -3.36 -13.83
C LEU A 61 -5.23 -4.58 -13.63
N GLU A 62 -4.49 -4.63 -12.52
CA GLU A 62 -3.64 -5.77 -12.19
C GLU A 62 -4.46 -7.04 -11.92
N GLY A 63 -5.58 -6.91 -11.20
CA GLY A 63 -6.52 -8.03 -10.97
C GLY A 63 -7.13 -8.55 -12.27
N GLU A 64 -7.57 -7.64 -13.15
CA GLU A 64 -8.12 -8.01 -14.47
C GLU A 64 -7.07 -8.73 -15.33
N MET A 65 -5.86 -8.16 -15.44
CA MET A 65 -4.78 -8.75 -16.22
C MET A 65 -4.44 -10.17 -15.74
N LEU A 66 -4.27 -10.35 -14.43
CA LEU A 66 -3.93 -11.65 -13.86
C LEU A 66 -5.06 -12.67 -14.08
N GLY A 67 -6.32 -12.26 -13.87
CA GLY A 67 -7.48 -13.12 -14.10
C GLY A 67 -7.59 -13.60 -15.56
N ASN A 68 -7.33 -12.69 -16.52
CA ASN A 68 -7.31 -13.02 -17.94
C ASN A 68 -6.17 -14.00 -18.30
N ILE A 69 -4.98 -13.81 -17.72
CA ILE A 69 -3.84 -14.72 -17.91
C ILE A 69 -4.19 -16.13 -17.41
N ILE A 70 -4.70 -16.24 -16.17
CA ILE A 70 -5.04 -17.54 -15.58
C ILE A 70 -6.14 -18.23 -16.39
N THR A 71 -7.19 -17.52 -16.76
CA THR A 71 -8.30 -18.09 -17.55
C THR A 71 -7.83 -18.52 -18.93
N GLY A 72 -6.96 -17.74 -19.58
CA GLY A 72 -6.38 -18.08 -20.87
C GLY A 72 -5.45 -19.29 -20.85
N LEU A 73 -4.80 -19.59 -19.72
CA LEU A 73 -3.96 -20.78 -19.53
C LEU A 73 -4.77 -22.05 -19.24
N LEU A 74 -6.03 -21.92 -18.82
CA LEU A 74 -6.92 -23.04 -18.46
C LEU A 74 -7.82 -23.50 -19.62
N ASN A 75 -7.82 -22.76 -20.74
CA ASN A 75 -8.52 -23.10 -21.99
C ASN A 75 -7.55 -23.71 -23.00
#